data_AF-A0A534TEV5-F1
#
_entry.id   AF-A0A534TEV5-F1
#
_cell.length_a   1.000
_cell.length_b   1.000
_cell.length_c   1.000
_cell.angle_alpha   90.00
_cell.angle_beta   90.00
_cell.angle_gamma   90.00
#
_symmetry.space_group_name_H-M   'P 1'
#
loop_
_entity.id
_entity.type
_entity.pdbx_description
1 polymer ?
#
loop_
_entity_poly.entity_id
_entity_poly.type
_entity_poly.pdbx_seq_one_letter_code
_entity_poly.pdbx_strand_id
1 'polypeptide(L)'
;MRAMAGAGTGLRHRSRTICERPRLDVTHARAPELGGVAPGPSVDTSKPANDGRMKTGQWRTAKTVGTSTPMRPTIAWMAALLVAVAACHSGDDRSGAPAAGAGDRLVVVGDGVVFDPRTGLQWTSRDHDRALPWDEADRHCRELALGSRTDWRLPQIEELRALFDTRFTEPCGDRSCHLDPAIRMAGPYVWSASSPGPGARFYFDLAYANSLAPSIGPKLVRRVLCVRRAS
;
A
#
# COMPACT_ATOMS: atom_id res chain seq x y z
N MET A 1 51.86 -61.53 -22.53
CA MET A 1 50.47 -61.06 -22.41
C MET A 1 49.91 -61.63 -21.11
N ARG A 2 49.71 -60.79 -20.09
CA ARG A 2 49.28 -61.18 -18.73
C ARG A 2 47.76 -61.20 -18.65
N ALA A 3 47.22 -62.18 -17.92
CA ALA A 3 45.80 -62.35 -17.64
C ALA A 3 45.48 -62.02 -16.16
N MET A 4 44.20 -61.68 -15.96
CA MET A 4 43.33 -61.76 -14.77
C MET A 4 43.58 -60.90 -13.52
N ALA A 5 42.50 -60.17 -13.16
CA ALA A 5 41.75 -60.21 -11.88
C ALA A 5 41.50 -58.83 -11.23
N GLY A 6 40.23 -58.52 -10.92
CA GLY A 6 39.83 -57.39 -10.09
C GLY A 6 38.31 -57.28 -9.95
N ALA A 7 37.81 -57.46 -8.73
CA ALA A 7 36.41 -57.64 -8.35
C ALA A 7 35.72 -56.35 -7.85
N GLY A 8 34.38 -56.41 -7.72
CA GLY A 8 33.55 -55.50 -6.90
C GLY A 8 32.96 -54.34 -7.71
N THR A 9 31.72 -53.89 -7.52
CA THR A 9 30.76 -54.02 -6.42
C THR A 9 29.37 -53.65 -6.95
N GLY A 10 28.33 -54.27 -6.39
CA GLY A 10 26.94 -54.03 -6.77
C GLY A 10 26.45 -52.64 -6.34
N LEU A 11 25.89 -51.90 -7.29
CA LEU A 11 25.16 -50.67 -7.05
C LEU A 11 23.66 -50.97 -7.12
N ARG A 12 23.03 -50.98 -5.94
CA ARG A 12 21.57 -50.98 -5.81
C ARG A 12 21.04 -49.65 -6.34
N HIS A 13 20.32 -49.69 -7.46
CA HIS A 13 19.53 -48.57 -7.92
C HIS A 13 18.41 -48.28 -6.91
N ARG A 14 18.47 -47.12 -6.24
CA ARG A 14 17.34 -46.56 -5.51
C ARG A 14 16.32 -46.05 -6.54
N SER A 15 15.12 -46.63 -6.50
CA SER A 15 13.97 -46.21 -7.27
C SER A 15 13.66 -44.73 -7.02
N ARG A 16 13.67 -43.93 -8.09
CA ARG A 16 13.11 -42.58 -8.09
C ARG A 16 11.61 -42.71 -8.23
N THR A 17 10.87 -42.33 -7.19
CA THR A 17 9.41 -42.20 -7.23
C THR A 17 9.07 -41.04 -8.16
N ILE A 18 8.63 -41.36 -9.38
CA ILE A 18 8.07 -40.41 -10.33
C ILE A 18 6.68 -40.04 -9.81
N CYS A 19 6.48 -38.77 -9.42
CA CYS A 19 5.14 -38.22 -9.21
C CYS A 19 4.46 -38.09 -10.59
N GLU A 20 3.62 -39.05 -10.95
CA GLU A 20 2.71 -38.93 -12.08
C GLU A 20 1.65 -37.84 -11.79
N ARG A 21 1.52 -36.89 -12.70
CA ARG A 21 0.43 -35.90 -12.69
C ARG A 21 -0.85 -36.59 -13.20
N PRO A 22 -2.01 -36.40 -12.57
CA PRO A 22 -3.27 -36.87 -13.12
C PRO A 22 -3.59 -36.09 -14.41
N ARG A 23 -3.95 -36.83 -15.47
CA ARG A 23 -4.48 -36.29 -16.72
C ARG A 23 -5.84 -35.65 -16.42
N LEU A 24 -5.99 -34.37 -16.75
CA LEU A 24 -7.29 -33.70 -16.76
C LEU A 24 -7.97 -34.04 -18.10
N ASP A 25 -9.04 -34.83 -18.04
CA ASP A 25 -9.95 -35.04 -19.17
C ASP A 25 -10.76 -33.76 -19.41
N VAL A 26 -10.51 -33.11 -20.55
CA VAL A 26 -11.30 -31.96 -21.01
C VAL A 26 -12.54 -32.49 -21.72
N THR A 27 -13.62 -32.69 -20.97
CA THR A 27 -14.95 -32.86 -21.57
C THR A 27 -15.42 -31.52 -22.12
N HIS A 28 -15.78 -31.50 -23.41
CA HIS A 28 -16.32 -30.34 -24.11
C HIS A 28 -17.67 -29.94 -23.52
N ALA A 29 -17.69 -28.88 -22.72
CA ALA A 29 -18.92 -28.20 -22.32
C ALA A 29 -19.43 -27.35 -23.50
N ARG A 30 -20.64 -27.68 -23.95
CA ARG A 30 -21.41 -26.95 -24.96
C ARG A 30 -21.71 -25.53 -24.47
N ALA A 31 -21.46 -24.53 -25.31
CA ALA A 31 -21.83 -23.14 -25.04
C ALA A 31 -23.36 -22.96 -24.97
N PRO A 32 -23.90 -22.18 -24.01
CA PRO A 32 -25.29 -21.78 -24.04
C PRO A 32 -25.50 -20.61 -25.03
N GLU A 33 -26.57 -20.72 -25.82
CA GLU A 33 -26.99 -19.73 -26.80
C GLU A 33 -27.36 -18.39 -26.15
N LEU A 34 -26.91 -17.30 -26.76
CA LEU A 34 -27.21 -15.93 -26.37
C LEU A 34 -28.66 -15.59 -26.73
N GLY A 35 -29.55 -15.60 -25.73
CA GLY A 35 -30.88 -15.01 -25.83
C GLY A 35 -30.80 -13.49 -25.96
N GLY A 36 -31.50 -12.95 -26.97
CA GLY A 36 -31.51 -11.53 -27.32
C GLY A 36 -32.02 -10.62 -26.20
N VAL A 37 -31.35 -9.49 -26.02
CA VAL A 37 -31.74 -8.41 -25.11
C VAL A 37 -32.72 -7.49 -25.85
N ALA A 38 -33.93 -7.37 -25.31
CA ALA A 38 -34.93 -6.40 -25.75
C ALA A 38 -34.49 -4.96 -25.39
N PRO A 39 -34.79 -3.94 -26.22
CA PRO A 39 -34.50 -2.55 -25.89
C PRO A 39 -35.40 -2.05 -24.75
N GLY A 40 -34.78 -1.46 -23.72
CA GLY A 40 -35.48 -0.76 -22.64
C GLY A 40 -36.05 0.60 -23.11
N PRO A 41 -37.06 1.14 -22.41
CA PRO A 41 -37.74 2.36 -22.83
C PRO A 41 -36.89 3.62 -22.67
N SER A 42 -37.00 4.49 -23.67
CA SER A 42 -36.41 5.83 -23.77
C SER A 42 -36.82 6.73 -22.61
N VAL A 43 -35.85 7.38 -21.97
CA VAL A 43 -36.07 8.42 -20.95
C VAL A 43 -36.30 9.76 -21.65
N ASP A 44 -37.47 10.33 -21.45
CA ASP A 44 -37.87 11.66 -21.90
C ASP A 44 -37.19 12.74 -21.05
N THR A 45 -36.28 13.51 -21.66
CA THR A 45 -35.66 14.69 -21.06
C THR A 45 -36.47 15.94 -21.40
N SER A 46 -37.55 16.18 -20.65
CA SER A 46 -38.31 17.43 -20.78
C SER A 46 -38.85 17.93 -19.43
N LYS A 47 -37.96 18.45 -18.55
CA LYS A 47 -38.37 19.52 -17.62
C LYS A 47 -37.19 20.33 -17.04
N PRO A 48 -37.28 21.68 -17.01
CA PRO A 48 -36.16 22.56 -16.68
C PRO A 48 -35.91 22.76 -15.19
N ALA A 49 -34.69 23.22 -14.92
CA ALA A 49 -34.14 23.66 -13.65
C ALA A 49 -35.03 24.67 -12.93
N ASN A 50 -35.13 24.53 -11.60
CA ASN A 50 -35.76 25.53 -10.75
C ASN A 50 -34.69 26.18 -9.85
N ASP A 51 -34.50 27.48 -10.07
CA ASP A 51 -33.73 28.40 -9.24
C ASP A 51 -34.42 28.58 -7.89
N GLY A 52 -33.71 28.23 -6.81
CA GLY A 52 -34.26 28.16 -5.46
C GLY A 52 -33.42 28.92 -4.44
N ARG A 53 -33.36 30.24 -4.60
CA ARG A 53 -33.05 31.30 -3.62
C ARG A 53 -32.96 30.87 -2.14
N MET A 54 -31.84 31.26 -1.52
CA MET A 54 -31.53 31.14 -0.08
C MET A 54 -32.67 31.63 0.84
N LYS A 55 -32.90 30.88 1.93
CA LYS A 55 -33.50 31.42 3.15
C LYS A 55 -32.68 30.99 4.36
N THR A 56 -32.02 31.99 4.95
CA THR A 56 -31.50 32.01 6.31
C THR A 56 -32.67 31.86 7.30
N GLY A 57 -32.47 31.12 8.40
CA GLY A 57 -33.50 30.98 9.41
C GLY A 57 -33.17 30.07 10.58
N GLN A 58 -32.71 30.70 11.66
CA GLN A 58 -33.05 30.42 13.05
C GLN A 58 -32.64 29.07 13.68
N TRP A 59 -31.57 29.14 14.47
CA TRP A 59 -31.26 28.18 15.54
C TRP A 59 -32.35 28.21 16.61
N ARG A 60 -33.02 27.09 16.86
CA ARG A 60 -33.94 26.94 18.00
C ARG A 60 -33.17 26.44 19.21
N THR A 61 -33.18 27.26 20.27
CA THR A 61 -32.74 26.94 21.61
C THR A 61 -33.73 25.98 22.28
N ALA A 62 -33.26 24.85 22.80
CA ALA A 62 -33.98 24.07 23.79
C ALA A 62 -33.43 24.39 25.19
N LYS A 63 -34.23 25.09 26.00
CA LYS A 63 -34.23 25.01 27.48
C LYS A 63 -35.31 23.95 27.82
N THR A 64 -35.26 23.12 28.87
CA THR A 64 -34.99 23.39 30.29
C THR A 64 -34.93 22.05 31.05
N VAL A 65 -34.03 21.99 32.04
CA VAL A 65 -34.25 21.56 33.44
C VAL A 65 -34.59 20.08 33.75
N GLY A 66 -33.62 19.44 34.42
CA GLY A 66 -33.84 18.38 35.40
C GLY A 66 -32.80 18.53 36.52
N THR A 67 -33.23 19.00 37.68
CA THR A 67 -32.43 19.26 38.91
C THR A 67 -32.53 18.11 39.90
N SER A 68 -31.55 18.09 40.84
CA SER A 68 -31.42 17.31 42.08
C SER A 68 -30.70 15.96 41.91
N THR A 69 -29.67 15.59 42.68
CA THR A 69 -29.28 15.93 44.07
C THR A 69 -27.77 15.66 44.25
N PRO A 70 -27.05 16.38 45.15
CA PRO A 70 -25.61 16.21 45.35
C PRO A 70 -25.27 15.11 46.35
N MET A 71 -24.20 14.37 46.09
CA MET A 71 -23.48 13.63 47.13
C MET A 71 -21.98 13.77 46.88
N ARG A 72 -21.33 14.55 47.75
CA ARG A 72 -19.90 14.48 48.05
C ARG A 72 -19.82 14.10 49.52
N PRO A 73 -19.11 13.04 49.86
CA PRO A 73 -17.78 13.20 50.47
C PRO A 73 -16.85 12.05 49.97
N THR A 74 -15.53 11.95 50.17
CA THR A 74 -14.39 12.71 50.68
C THR A 74 -13.18 11.79 50.44
N ILE A 75 -12.00 12.39 50.22
CA ILE A 75 -10.71 11.96 50.78
C ILE A 75 -10.20 10.54 50.45
N ALA A 76 -9.13 10.53 49.65
CA ALA A 76 -7.92 9.73 49.79
C ALA A 76 -8.03 8.26 50.20
N TRP A 77 -7.72 7.38 49.25
CA TRP A 77 -7.05 6.11 49.56
C TRP A 77 -5.70 6.11 48.83
N MET A 78 -4.68 6.63 49.52
CA MET A 78 -3.32 6.15 49.31
C MET A 78 -3.19 4.84 50.09
N ALA A 79 -2.74 3.76 49.44
CA ALA A 79 -1.77 2.84 50.01
C ALA A 79 -1.32 1.87 48.94
N ALA A 80 -0.02 1.90 48.68
CA ALA A 80 0.72 0.90 47.94
C ALA A 80 0.52 -0.49 48.57
N LEU A 81 0.43 -1.51 47.72
CA LEU A 81 0.73 -2.88 48.13
C LEU A 81 1.71 -3.46 47.11
N LEU A 82 2.98 -3.27 47.44
CA LEU A 82 4.11 -3.99 46.85
C LEU A 82 4.04 -5.42 47.38
N VAL A 83 3.59 -6.36 46.54
CA VAL A 83 3.87 -7.78 46.76
C VAL A 83 5.07 -8.12 45.87
N ALA A 84 6.26 -8.12 46.49
CA ALA A 84 7.46 -8.70 45.90
C ALA A 84 7.39 -10.22 46.08
N VAL A 85 7.00 -10.94 45.03
CA VAL A 85 7.31 -12.37 44.91
C VAL A 85 8.48 -12.49 43.95
N ALA A 86 9.65 -12.75 44.53
CA ALA A 86 10.82 -13.21 43.80
C ALA A 86 10.52 -14.63 43.28
N ALA A 87 10.19 -14.73 41.99
CA ALA A 87 10.25 -15.99 41.26
C ALA A 87 11.41 -15.90 40.28
N CYS A 88 12.48 -16.64 40.56
CA CYS A 88 13.61 -16.84 39.67
C CYS A 88 13.10 -17.33 38.31
N HIS A 89 13.03 -16.43 37.34
CA HIS A 89 12.87 -16.80 35.94
C HIS A 89 14.25 -16.78 35.31
N SER A 90 14.72 -17.99 35.04
CA SER A 90 15.82 -18.32 34.16
C SER A 90 15.75 -17.50 32.88
N GLY A 91 16.91 -17.06 32.41
CA GLY A 91 17.06 -16.03 31.40
C GLY A 91 16.33 -16.29 30.08
N ASP A 92 16.09 -15.19 29.39
CA ASP A 92 16.08 -15.15 27.94
C ASP A 92 16.62 -13.78 27.54
N ASP A 93 17.90 -13.73 27.18
CA ASP A 93 18.47 -12.64 26.40
C ASP A 93 17.65 -12.49 25.11
N ARG A 94 16.83 -11.45 25.03
CA ARG A 94 16.45 -10.87 23.74
C ARG A 94 16.59 -9.36 23.82
N SER A 95 17.81 -8.94 23.49
CA SER A 95 18.06 -7.77 22.66
C SER A 95 16.95 -7.61 21.63
N GLY A 96 16.04 -6.68 21.90
CA GLY A 96 15.03 -6.20 20.97
C GLY A 96 15.26 -4.71 20.72
N ALA A 97 16.49 -4.33 20.36
CA ALA A 97 16.67 -3.13 19.58
C ALA A 97 15.73 -3.27 18.35
N PRO A 98 14.95 -2.25 17.96
CA PRO A 98 14.17 -2.34 16.74
C PRO A 98 15.13 -2.68 15.60
N ALA A 99 14.78 -3.71 14.83
CA ALA A 99 15.59 -4.24 13.75
C ALA A 99 16.11 -3.11 12.85
N ALA A 100 17.39 -2.80 12.97
CA ALA A 100 18.15 -2.21 11.87
C ALA A 100 18.20 -3.29 10.77
N GLY A 101 17.22 -3.24 9.88
CA GLY A 101 17.00 -4.29 8.89
C GLY A 101 15.78 -4.01 8.02
N ALA A 102 15.65 -2.79 7.52
CA ALA A 102 14.75 -2.47 6.41
C ALA A 102 15.54 -1.57 5.45
N GLY A 103 16.01 -2.15 4.36
CA GLY A 103 16.54 -1.40 3.24
C GLY A 103 18.00 -0.95 3.33
N ASP A 104 18.87 -1.46 2.47
CA ASP A 104 20.30 -1.11 2.41
C ASP A 104 20.57 0.39 2.16
N ARG A 105 19.53 1.16 1.80
CA ARG A 105 19.61 2.59 1.53
C ARG A 105 18.53 3.40 2.23
N LEU A 106 17.29 2.94 2.25
CA LEU A 106 16.20 3.72 2.81
C LEU A 106 16.11 3.54 4.32
N VAL A 107 16.02 4.65 5.05
CA VAL A 107 16.00 4.65 6.51
C VAL A 107 14.62 5.07 6.99
N VAL A 108 13.94 4.21 7.75
CA VAL A 108 12.68 4.58 8.41
C VAL A 108 12.99 5.59 9.52
N VAL A 109 12.47 6.81 9.42
CA VAL A 109 12.71 7.88 10.40
C VAL A 109 11.58 8.04 11.42
N GLY A 110 10.43 7.40 11.20
CA GLY A 110 9.25 7.49 12.05
C GLY A 110 8.08 8.24 11.40
N ASP A 111 6.93 8.27 12.06
CA ASP A 111 5.72 9.02 11.64
C ASP A 111 5.27 8.79 10.20
N GLY A 112 5.48 7.58 9.68
CA GLY A 112 5.12 7.24 8.30
C GLY A 112 6.06 7.86 7.26
N VAL A 113 7.27 8.25 7.64
CA VAL A 113 8.28 8.84 6.76
C VAL A 113 9.50 7.91 6.63
N VAL A 114 10.02 7.86 5.42
CA VAL A 114 11.26 7.15 5.04
C VAL A 114 12.23 8.16 4.44
N PHE A 115 13.46 8.16 4.90
CA PHE A 115 14.53 9.02 4.40
C PHE A 115 15.44 8.26 3.45
N ASP A 116 15.79 8.91 2.34
CA ASP A 116 16.77 8.44 1.38
C ASP A 116 18.04 9.31 1.45
N PRO A 117 19.08 8.84 2.16
CA PRO A 117 20.32 9.59 2.36
C PRO A 117 21.10 9.83 1.06
N ARG A 118 20.88 9.01 0.02
CA ARG A 118 21.58 9.18 -1.27
C ARG A 118 21.06 10.38 -2.05
N THR A 119 19.77 10.69 -1.95
CA THR A 119 19.12 11.75 -2.73
C THR A 119 18.75 12.97 -1.89
N GLY A 120 18.80 12.85 -0.55
CA GLY A 120 18.28 13.87 0.34
C GLY A 120 16.77 14.01 0.25
N LEU A 121 16.05 12.97 -0.18
CA LEU A 121 14.60 12.96 -0.28
C LEU A 121 13.98 12.23 0.91
N GLN A 122 12.80 12.66 1.30
CA GLN A 122 11.93 11.92 2.21
C GLN A 122 10.66 11.50 1.47
N TRP A 123 10.20 10.30 1.78
CA TRP A 123 9.08 9.64 1.15
C TRP A 123 8.04 9.28 2.21
N THR A 124 6.77 9.23 1.83
CA THR A 124 5.78 8.54 2.65
C THR A 124 6.15 7.05 2.68
N SER A 125 6.05 6.41 3.84
CA SER A 125 6.38 4.98 4.01
C SER A 125 5.37 4.04 3.36
N ARG A 126 4.27 4.61 2.87
CA ARG A 126 3.18 3.93 2.18
C ARG A 126 2.53 4.87 1.18
N ASP A 127 1.90 4.30 0.17
CA ASP A 127 1.04 5.05 -0.74
C ASP A 127 -0.34 5.34 -0.13
N HIS A 128 -1.07 6.28 -0.73
CA HIS A 128 -2.43 6.63 -0.36
C HIS A 128 -3.37 5.42 -0.50
N ASP A 129 -4.31 5.22 0.41
CA ASP A 129 -5.16 4.01 0.51
C ASP A 129 -5.85 3.63 -0.82
N ARG A 130 -6.23 4.63 -1.62
CA ARG A 130 -6.85 4.46 -2.94
C ARG A 130 -5.97 4.97 -4.07
N ALA A 131 -6.11 4.37 -5.24
CA ALA A 131 -5.63 4.98 -6.47
C ALA A 131 -6.50 6.19 -6.82
N LEU A 132 -5.88 7.30 -7.22
CA LEU A 132 -6.57 8.57 -7.49
C LEU A 132 -6.34 9.05 -8.93
N PRO A 133 -7.25 9.85 -9.50
CA PRO A 133 -6.96 10.67 -10.67
C PRO A 133 -5.77 11.60 -10.40
N TRP A 134 -5.01 11.94 -11.44
CA TRP A 134 -3.78 12.73 -11.27
C TRP A 134 -3.99 14.05 -10.53
N ASP A 135 -5.02 14.83 -10.87
CA ASP A 135 -5.28 16.13 -10.23
C ASP A 135 -5.60 15.99 -8.74
N GLU A 136 -6.28 14.90 -8.35
CA GLU A 136 -6.56 14.60 -6.95
C GLU A 136 -5.32 14.11 -6.21
N ALA A 137 -4.46 13.34 -6.89
CA ALA A 137 -3.19 12.88 -6.36
C ALA A 137 -2.22 14.04 -6.09
N ASP A 138 -2.11 14.99 -7.03
CA ASP A 138 -1.29 16.19 -6.87
C ASP A 138 -1.78 17.03 -5.70
N ARG A 139 -3.09 17.29 -5.66
CA ARG A 139 -3.72 18.01 -4.55
C ARG A 139 -3.48 17.31 -3.22
N HIS A 140 -3.69 15.98 -3.16
CA HIS A 140 -3.47 15.21 -1.95
C HIS A 140 -2.06 15.38 -1.40
N CYS A 141 -1.01 15.22 -2.23
CA CYS A 141 0.34 15.39 -1.75
C CYS A 141 0.62 16.82 -1.29
N ARG A 142 0.09 17.86 -1.97
CA ARG A 142 0.30 19.26 -1.59
C ARG A 142 -0.40 19.67 -0.29
N GLU A 143 -1.50 19.00 0.05
CA GLU A 143 -2.28 19.23 1.27
C GLU A 143 -1.88 18.29 2.41
N LEU A 144 -1.00 17.30 2.14
CA LEU A 144 -0.58 16.32 3.13
C LEU A 144 0.21 17.00 4.26
N ALA A 145 -0.21 16.76 5.50
CA ALA A 145 0.55 17.04 6.70
C ALA A 145 0.99 15.73 7.34
N LEU A 146 2.29 15.43 7.30
CA LEU A 146 2.88 14.18 7.81
C LEU A 146 4.25 14.45 8.40
N GLY A 147 4.57 13.84 9.55
CA GLY A 147 5.86 14.02 10.23
C GLY A 147 6.13 15.47 10.63
N SER A 148 5.10 16.25 10.97
CA SER A 148 5.16 17.70 11.21
C SER A 148 5.60 18.54 10.01
N ARG A 149 5.47 18.02 8.78
CA ARG A 149 5.83 18.67 7.52
C ARG A 149 4.65 18.76 6.58
N THR A 150 4.60 19.83 5.79
CA THR A 150 3.50 20.15 4.85
C THR A 150 3.97 20.43 3.43
N ASP A 151 5.27 20.30 3.16
CA ASP A 151 5.91 20.58 1.86
C ASP A 151 6.04 19.30 0.99
N TRP A 152 5.01 18.46 1.06
CA TRP A 152 4.92 17.22 0.28
C TRP A 152 4.45 17.53 -1.14
N ARG A 153 4.88 16.70 -2.10
CA ARG A 153 4.47 16.78 -3.51
C ARG A 153 4.45 15.40 -4.16
N LEU A 154 3.86 15.32 -5.34
CA LEU A 154 4.11 14.19 -6.21
C LEU A 154 5.60 14.14 -6.65
N PRO A 155 6.16 12.93 -6.81
CA PRO A 155 7.54 12.74 -7.25
C PRO A 155 7.70 13.04 -8.73
N GLN A 156 8.92 13.41 -9.13
CA GLN A 156 9.31 13.41 -10.53
C GLN A 156 9.58 11.99 -11.01
N ILE A 157 9.50 11.76 -12.32
CA ILE A 157 9.60 10.40 -12.88
C ILE A 157 10.99 9.78 -12.64
N GLU A 158 12.04 10.60 -12.61
CA GLU A 158 13.41 10.21 -12.29
C GLU A 158 13.57 9.84 -10.81
N GLU A 159 12.83 10.50 -9.91
CA GLU A 159 12.86 10.18 -8.48
C GLU A 159 12.21 8.81 -8.23
N LEU A 160 11.09 8.51 -8.90
CA LEU A 160 10.46 7.17 -8.87
C LEU A 160 11.39 6.10 -9.44
N ARG A 161 12.06 6.40 -10.57
CA ARG A 161 13.03 5.50 -11.17
C ARG A 161 14.18 5.17 -10.22
N ALA A 162 14.59 6.13 -9.39
CA ALA A 162 15.65 5.94 -8.40
C ALA A 162 15.25 5.10 -7.17
N LEU A 163 13.95 4.80 -6.99
CA LEU A 163 13.44 3.86 -5.98
C LEU A 163 13.41 2.41 -6.48
N PHE A 164 13.41 2.19 -7.79
CA PHE A 164 13.40 0.84 -8.36
C PHE A 164 14.70 0.11 -8.01
N ASP A 165 14.56 -1.04 -7.37
CA ASP A 165 15.68 -1.85 -6.90
C ASP A 165 15.31 -3.35 -6.94
N THR A 166 15.94 -4.07 -7.86
CA THR A 166 15.68 -5.50 -8.12
C THR A 166 16.21 -6.43 -7.03
N ARG A 167 17.02 -5.91 -6.09
CA ARG A 167 17.44 -6.68 -4.90
C ARG A 167 16.27 -7.00 -3.99
N PHE A 168 15.19 -6.20 -4.08
CA PHE A 168 13.96 -6.39 -3.33
C PHE A 168 12.83 -6.86 -4.25
N THR A 169 11.91 -7.62 -3.69
CA THR A 169 10.70 -8.10 -4.38
C THR A 169 9.59 -8.15 -3.34
N GLU A 170 8.76 -7.13 -3.32
CA GLU A 170 7.71 -6.93 -2.33
C GLU A 170 6.33 -7.13 -2.96
N PRO A 171 5.38 -7.76 -2.25
CA PRO A 171 4.00 -7.82 -2.72
C PRO A 171 3.39 -6.41 -2.79
N CYS A 172 2.72 -6.09 -3.90
CA CYS A 172 2.04 -4.81 -4.09
C CYS A 172 0.72 -5.00 -4.85
N GLY A 173 -0.36 -5.23 -4.10
CA GLY A 173 -1.65 -5.61 -4.67
C GLY A 173 -1.61 -7.05 -5.19
N ASP A 174 -1.96 -7.27 -6.46
CA ASP A 174 -1.95 -8.56 -7.15
C ASP A 174 -0.60 -8.85 -7.86
N ARG A 175 0.40 -7.98 -7.68
CA ARG A 175 1.72 -8.09 -8.33
C ARG A 175 2.86 -8.02 -7.33
N SER A 176 4.08 -8.13 -7.86
CA SER A 176 5.32 -7.87 -7.14
C SER A 176 5.95 -6.57 -7.63
N CYS A 177 6.45 -5.77 -6.70
CA CYS A 177 7.18 -4.54 -6.96
C CYS A 177 8.64 -4.69 -6.53
N HIS A 178 9.55 -4.05 -7.25
CA HIS A 178 10.98 -4.07 -6.97
C HIS A 178 11.40 -2.74 -6.36
N LEU A 179 11.28 -2.65 -5.04
CA LEU A 179 11.71 -1.51 -4.24
C LEU A 179 11.98 -1.95 -2.82
N ASP A 180 12.73 -1.13 -2.11
CA ASP A 180 13.06 -1.30 -0.70
C ASP A 180 11.79 -1.45 0.19
N PRO A 181 11.72 -2.47 1.07
CA PRO A 181 10.55 -2.75 1.92
C PRO A 181 10.22 -1.64 2.92
N ALA A 182 11.11 -0.65 3.11
CA ALA A 182 10.80 0.54 3.87
C ALA A 182 9.58 1.30 3.31
N ILE A 183 9.30 1.19 2.00
CA ILE A 183 8.13 1.78 1.34
C ILE A 183 7.16 0.69 0.91
N ARG A 184 5.95 0.70 1.48
CA ARG A 184 4.88 -0.27 1.16
C ARG A 184 3.91 0.27 0.12
N MET A 185 3.70 -0.48 -0.94
CA MET A 185 2.82 -0.12 -2.05
C MET A 185 1.65 -1.09 -2.13
N ALA A 186 0.44 -0.61 -2.43
CA ALA A 186 -0.71 -1.48 -2.69
C ALA A 186 -0.98 -1.71 -4.19
N GLY A 187 -0.08 -1.24 -5.05
CA GLY A 187 -0.11 -1.49 -6.49
C GLY A 187 1.14 -0.96 -7.19
N PRO A 188 1.43 -1.42 -8.42
CA PRO A 188 2.71 -1.16 -9.07
C PRO A 188 2.83 0.21 -9.74
N TYR A 189 1.70 0.85 -10.03
CA TYR A 189 1.69 2.05 -10.86
C TYR A 189 1.54 3.32 -10.04
N VAL A 190 2.55 4.19 -10.08
CA VAL A 190 2.62 5.40 -9.24
C VAL A 190 2.64 6.66 -10.08
N TRP A 191 1.77 7.63 -9.77
CA TRP A 191 1.78 8.92 -10.46
C TRP A 191 3.09 9.67 -10.29
N SER A 192 3.51 10.35 -11.36
CA SER A 192 4.57 11.33 -11.36
C SER A 192 4.02 12.73 -11.66
N ALA A 193 4.65 13.76 -11.12
CA ALA A 193 4.40 15.15 -11.47
C ALA A 193 4.91 15.50 -12.89
N SER A 194 5.84 14.71 -13.44
CA SER A 194 6.42 14.92 -14.77
C SER A 194 5.38 14.72 -15.88
N SER A 195 5.51 15.49 -16.96
CA SER A 195 4.59 15.48 -18.10
C SER A 195 5.36 15.47 -19.43
N PRO A 196 5.01 14.58 -20.39
CA PRO A 196 5.61 14.59 -21.72
C PRO A 196 4.99 15.63 -22.67
N GLY A 197 3.94 16.33 -22.24
CA GLY A 197 3.21 17.27 -23.07
C GLY A 197 1.82 17.58 -22.51
N PRO A 198 1.11 18.55 -23.11
CA PRO A 198 -0.19 19.00 -22.63
C PRO A 198 -1.18 17.84 -22.42
N GLY A 199 -1.77 17.77 -21.21
CA GLY A 199 -2.79 16.76 -20.86
C GLY A 199 -2.25 15.36 -20.55
N ALA A 200 -0.99 15.05 -20.85
CA ALA A 200 -0.37 13.77 -20.54
C ALA A 200 0.41 13.82 -19.23
N ARG A 201 0.35 12.74 -18.46
CA ARG A 201 1.03 12.61 -17.16
C ARG A 201 1.79 11.29 -17.11
N PHE A 202 3.03 11.32 -16.64
CA PHE A 202 3.77 10.10 -16.43
C PHE A 202 3.28 9.37 -15.19
N TYR A 203 3.28 8.04 -15.26
CA TYR A 203 3.35 7.17 -14.09
C TYR A 203 4.49 6.17 -14.26
N PHE A 204 5.01 5.70 -13.14
CA PHE A 204 6.07 4.69 -13.11
C PHE A 204 5.50 3.33 -12.75
N ASP A 205 6.01 2.28 -13.37
CA ASP A 205 5.72 0.88 -13.07
C ASP A 205 6.85 0.29 -12.24
N LEU A 206 6.60 0.12 -10.94
CA LEU A 206 7.55 -0.48 -9.99
C LEU A 206 7.75 -1.98 -10.17
N ALA A 207 6.94 -2.66 -10.99
CA ALA A 207 7.14 -4.08 -11.32
C ALA A 207 8.17 -4.27 -12.45
N TYR A 208 8.30 -3.30 -13.37
CA TYR A 208 9.09 -3.47 -14.59
C TYR A 208 10.02 -2.29 -14.93
N ALA A 209 10.14 -1.29 -14.06
CA ALA A 209 10.97 -0.09 -14.24
C ALA A 209 10.60 0.80 -15.45
N ASN A 210 9.36 0.75 -15.90
CA ASN A 210 8.90 1.48 -17.08
C ASN A 210 8.20 2.79 -16.70
N SER A 211 8.38 3.81 -17.54
CA SER A 211 7.63 5.07 -17.44
C SER A 211 6.61 5.13 -18.57
N LEU A 212 5.34 5.39 -18.24
CA LEU A 212 4.24 5.38 -19.19
C LEU A 212 3.46 6.69 -19.10
N ALA A 213 2.99 7.17 -20.25
CA ALA A 213 2.12 8.35 -20.34
C ALA A 213 1.17 8.19 -21.55
N PRO A 214 0.08 7.41 -21.41
CA PRO A 214 -0.86 7.25 -22.50
C PRO A 214 -1.58 8.58 -22.79
N SER A 215 -1.55 9.00 -24.04
CA SER A 215 -2.10 10.29 -24.49
C SER A 215 -3.61 10.26 -24.77
N ILE A 216 -4.21 9.06 -24.87
CA ILE A 216 -5.60 8.86 -25.28
C ILE A 216 -6.19 7.74 -24.40
N GLY A 217 -7.29 8.01 -23.70
CA GLY A 217 -7.96 7.01 -22.88
C GLY A 217 -8.85 7.57 -21.78
N PRO A 218 -9.54 6.71 -21.02
CA PRO A 218 -10.32 7.11 -19.85
C PRO A 218 -9.42 7.75 -18.79
N LYS A 219 -10.01 8.58 -17.91
CA LYS A 219 -9.29 9.16 -16.76
C LYS A 219 -8.68 8.04 -15.92
N LEU A 220 -7.36 7.91 -16.00
CA LEU A 220 -6.63 6.89 -15.27
C LEU A 220 -6.58 7.21 -13.78
N VAL A 221 -6.57 6.17 -12.96
CA VAL A 221 -6.24 6.25 -11.55
C VAL A 221 -4.96 5.48 -11.28
N ARG A 222 -4.08 6.01 -10.43
CA ARG A 222 -2.80 5.38 -10.06
C ARG A 222 -2.53 5.59 -8.57
N ARG A 223 -1.59 4.82 -8.03
CA ARG A 223 -1.13 4.94 -6.64
C ARG A 223 -0.46 6.28 -6.44
N VAL A 224 -0.54 6.79 -5.21
CA VAL A 224 -0.04 8.11 -4.85
C VAL A 224 0.99 7.92 -3.74
N LEU A 225 2.25 8.13 -4.10
CA LEU A 225 3.37 8.17 -3.17
C LEU A 225 3.86 9.62 -3.14
N CYS A 226 4.02 10.21 -1.96
CA CYS A 226 4.44 11.61 -1.87
C CYS A 226 5.91 11.69 -1.46
N VAL A 227 6.58 12.73 -1.96
CA VAL A 227 8.00 13.00 -1.71
C VAL A 227 8.20 14.45 -1.29
N ARG A 228 9.25 14.71 -0.53
CA ARG A 228 9.75 16.04 -0.16
C ARG A 228 11.27 16.05 -0.05
N ARG A 229 11.87 17.23 0.07
CA ARG A 229 13.32 17.36 0.36
C ARG A 229 13.55 17.30 1.87
N ALA A 230 14.56 16.55 2.31
CA ALA A 230 15.09 16.72 3.66
C ALA A 230 15.69 18.13 3.76
N SER A 231 15.32 18.86 4.80
CA SER A 231 15.73 20.25 5.03
C SER A 231 16.91 20.29 5.99
#